data_AF-B1HT67-F1
#
_entry.id   AF-B1HT67-F1
#
_cell.length_a   1.000
_cell.length_b   1.000
_cell.length_c   1.000
_cell.angle_alpha   90.00
_cell.angle_beta   90.00
_cell.angle_gamma   90.00
#
_symmetry.space_group_name_H-M   'P 1'
#
loop_
_entity.id
_entity.type
_entity.pdbx_description
1 polymer ?
#
loop_
_entity_poly.entity_id
_entity_poly.type
_entity_poly.pdbx_seq_one_letter_code
_entity_poly.pdbx_strand_id
1 'polypeptide(L)' 'MTSLVPAPIYHGVAINREEDFDVVMSYRATGATNFDLLRNRPVVKEIQIDLTELMAD' A
#
# COMPACT_ATOMS: atom_id res chain seq x y z
N MET A 1 -2.84 -14.91 22.54
CA MET A 1 -3.85 -14.53 21.55
C MET A 1 -3.30 -14.87 20.18
N THR A 2 -3.79 -15.92 19.54
CA THR A 2 -3.33 -16.33 18.19
C THR A 2 -4.08 -15.50 17.16
N SER A 3 -3.36 -14.73 16.33
CA SER A 3 -3.96 -14.03 15.19
C SER A 3 -4.57 -15.04 14.22
N LEU A 4 -5.83 -14.84 13.82
CA LEU A 4 -6.54 -15.69 12.86
C LEU A 4 -6.20 -15.38 11.40
N VAL A 5 -5.32 -14.40 11.15
CA VAL A 5 -4.95 -13.99 9.79
C VAL A 5 -3.82 -14.89 9.30
N PRO A 6 -4.01 -15.66 8.21
CA PRO A 6 -2.92 -16.44 7.61
C PRO A 6 -1.80 -15.50 7.15
N ALA A 7 -0.58 -16.05 6.99
CA ALA A 7 0.55 -15.25 6.50
C ALA A 7 0.19 -14.58 5.16
N PRO A 8 0.45 -13.28 5.00
CA PRO A 8 0.12 -12.59 3.76
C PRO A 8 0.97 -13.16 2.61
N ILE A 9 0.34 -13.31 1.44
CA ILE A 9 0.94 -13.89 0.23
C ILE A 9 0.99 -12.82 -0.85
N TYR A 10 2.13 -12.71 -1.54
CA TYR A 10 2.35 -11.86 -2.70
C TYR A 10 2.93 -12.71 -3.84
N HIS A 11 2.33 -12.67 -5.03
CA HIS A 11 2.69 -13.55 -6.17
C HIS A 11 2.82 -15.05 -5.83
N GLY A 12 1.96 -15.55 -4.94
CA GLY A 12 1.96 -16.96 -4.52
C GLY A 12 3.05 -17.32 -3.50
N VAL A 13 3.86 -16.36 -3.06
CA VAL A 13 4.92 -16.55 -2.06
C VAL A 13 4.57 -15.82 -0.77
N ALA A 14 4.89 -16.40 0.38
CA ALA A 14 4.72 -15.74 1.67
C ALA A 14 5.59 -14.48 1.75
N ILE A 15 4.99 -13.36 2.15
CA ILE A 15 5.70 -12.09 2.27
C ILE A 15 6.75 -12.20 3.37
N ASN A 16 7.99 -11.82 3.03
CA ASN A 16 9.02 -11.54 4.01
C ASN A 16 8.77 -10.15 4.62
N ARG A 17 8.73 -10.05 5.95
CA ARG A 17 8.45 -8.78 6.64
C ARG A 17 9.58 -7.76 6.54
N GLU A 18 10.79 -8.21 6.22
CA GLU A 18 11.98 -7.36 6.06
C GLU A 18 12.20 -6.94 4.60
N GLU A 19 11.29 -7.30 3.69
CA GLU A 19 11.35 -6.93 2.27
C GLU A 19 10.64 -5.59 2.04
N ASP A 20 11.22 -4.76 1.18
CA ASP A 20 10.63 -3.48 0.77
C ASP A 20 9.66 -3.70 -0.40
N PHE A 21 8.51 -3.02 -0.35
CA PHE A 21 7.48 -3.09 -1.39
C PHE A 21 7.11 -1.69 -1.87
N ASP A 22 7.07 -1.53 -3.19
CA ASP A 22 6.45 -0.36 -3.81
C ASP A 22 4.93 -0.55 -3.83
N VAL A 23 4.21 0.41 -3.23
CA VAL A 23 2.75 0.38 -3.14
C VAL A 23 2.15 1.65 -3.73
N VAL A 24 1.10 1.49 -4.53
CA VAL A 24 0.34 2.62 -5.07
C VAL A 24 -0.77 2.99 -4.08
N MET A 25 -0.76 4.24 -3.62
CA MET A 25 -1.71 4.74 -2.63
C MET A 25 -2.28 6.11 -3.06
N SER A 26 -3.56 6.36 -2.77
CA SER A 26 -4.21 7.66 -2.96
C SER A 26 -3.92 8.60 -1.77
N TYR A 27 -4.87 9.47 -1.38
CA TYR A 27 -4.79 10.39 -0.23
C TYR A 27 -4.33 9.72 1.08
N ARG A 28 -4.48 8.39 1.21
CA ARG A 28 -3.97 7.58 2.32
C ARG A 28 -2.44 7.59 2.46
N ALA A 29 -1.70 7.93 1.42
CA ALA A 29 -0.24 8.12 1.49
C ALA A 29 0.18 9.21 2.51
N THR A 30 -0.73 10.15 2.82
CA THR A 30 -0.51 11.20 3.83
C THR A 30 -0.73 10.73 5.29
N GLY A 31 -1.23 9.49 5.46
CA GLY A 31 -1.66 8.95 6.75
C GLY A 31 -3.11 9.27 7.12
N ALA A 32 -3.91 9.80 6.20
CA ALA A 32 -5.33 10.06 6.40
C ALA A 32 -6.09 8.79 6.80
N THR A 33 -7.13 8.93 7.63
CA THR A 33 -8.02 7.84 8.06
C THR A 33 -7.28 6.68 8.75
N ASN A 34 -6.36 6.99 9.67
CA ASN A 34 -5.65 6.03 10.51
C ASN A 34 -4.62 5.14 9.76
N PHE A 35 -3.98 5.69 8.72
CA PHE A 35 -2.90 5.05 7.96
C PHE A 35 -1.52 5.67 8.27
N ASP A 36 -1.28 6.05 9.52
CA ASP A 36 -0.04 6.76 9.93
C ASP A 36 1.25 6.05 9.51
N LEU A 37 1.21 4.72 9.34
CA LEU A 37 2.34 3.91 8.86
C LEU A 37 2.90 4.36 7.51
N LEU A 38 2.07 4.98 6.67
CA LEU A 38 2.42 5.47 5.33
C LEU A 38 2.93 6.91 5.33
N ARG A 39 2.74 7.65 6.42
CA ARG A 39 3.16 9.05 6.49
C ARG A 39 4.69 9.16 6.39
N ASN A 40 5.17 10.11 5.60
CA ASN A 40 6.59 10.40 5.39
C ASN A 40 7.41 9.22 4.83
N ARG A 41 6.77 8.25 4.17
CA ARG A 41 7.49 7.21 3.41
C ARG A 41 8.05 7.79 2.10
N PRO A 42 9.15 7.23 1.56
CA PRO A 42 9.70 7.68 0.30
C PRO A 42 8.67 7.61 -0.83
N VAL A 43 8.53 8.69 -1.59
CA VAL A 43 7.68 8.72 -2.78
C VAL A 43 8.53 8.31 -3.98
N VAL A 44 8.25 7.14 -4.55
CA VAL A 44 8.93 6.66 -5.77
C VAL A 44 8.46 7.45 -6.99
N LYS A 45 7.15 7.69 -7.09
CA LYS A 45 6.53 8.44 -8.20
C LYS A 45 5.20 9.03 -7.76
N GLU A 46 4.97 10.29 -8.11
CA GLU A 46 3.65 10.93 -7.99
C GLU A 46 2.82 10.62 -9.24
N ILE A 47 1.59 10.15 -9.05
CA ILE A 47 0.65 9.84 -10.14
C ILE A 47 -0.46 10.88 -10.10
N GLN A 48 -0.47 11.77 -11.08
CA GLN A 48 -1.47 12.84 -11.22
C GLN A 48 -2.57 12.42 -12.20
N ILE A 49 -3.24 11.32 -11.89
CA ILE A 49 -4.43 10.86 -12.61
C ILE A 49 -5.60 10.84 -11.63
N ASP A 50 -6.78 11.26 -12.07
CA ASP A 50 -7.98 11.09 -11.26
C ASP A 50 -8.33 9.60 -11.17
N LEU A 51 -8.85 9.15 -10.03
CA LEU A 51 -9.23 7.73 -9.88
C LEU A 51 -10.34 7.36 -10.87
N THR A 52 -11.28 8.27 -11.13
CA THR A 52 -12.38 8.04 -12.08
C THR A 52 -11.85 7.91 -13.51
N GLU A 53 -10.83 8.70 -13.85
CA GLU A 53 -10.14 8.61 -15.14
C GLU A 53 -9.40 7.29 -15.28
N LEU A 54 -8.70 6.85 -14.22
CA LEU A 54 -8.00 5.55 -14.20
C LEU A 54 -8.95 4.35 -14.36
N MET A 55 -10.19 4.43 -13.83
CA MET A 55 -11.17 3.34 -13.92
C MET A 55 -11.92 3.31 -15.26
N ALA A 56 -11.82 4.36 -16.07
CA ALA A 56 -12.52 4.47 -17.34
C ALA A 56 -11.75 3.86 -18.54
N ASP A 57 -10.49 3.48 -18.31
CA ASP A 57 -9.61 2.77 -19.25
C ASP A 57 -9.62 1.26 -18.96
#